data_AF-A0A7C2PJS5-F1
#
_entry.id   AF-A0A7C2PJS5-F1
#
_cell.length_a   1.000
_cell.length_b   1.000
_cell.length_c   1.000
_cell.angle_alpha   90.00
_cell.angle_beta   90.00
_cell.angle_gamma   90.00
#
_symmetry.space_group_name_H-M   'P 1'
#
loop_
_entity.id
_entity.type
_entity.pdbx_description
1 polymer ?
#
loop_
_entity_poly.entity_id
_entity_poly.type
_entity_poly.pdbx_seq_one_letter_code
_entity_poly.pdbx_strand_id
1 'polypeptide(L)'
;MGTAPPRTTREERLPFSPAVGCLLSVLLGLVCAAACFALLWVSDQGQFVYAPDPFRVTRVWILRGVEGRGLAVSTTRPLPTASADETCTRTTVRFYFTGRAVPGADTEYCECYVRDGSSWVPSGPCGED
;
A
#
# COMPACT_ATOMS: atom_id res chain seq x y z
N MET A 1 -10.77 64.33 43.77
CA MET A 1 -11.08 62.97 44.25
C MET A 1 -11.79 62.25 43.12
N GLY A 2 -11.08 61.39 42.37
CA GLY A 2 -11.66 60.65 41.24
C GLY A 2 -11.15 59.22 41.32
N THR A 3 -12.02 58.28 41.68
CA THR A 3 -11.73 56.85 41.72
C THR A 3 -11.85 56.30 40.31
N ALA A 4 -10.73 55.81 39.75
CA ALA A 4 -10.73 55.06 38.50
C ALA A 4 -11.50 53.73 38.70
N PRO A 5 -12.30 53.27 37.71
CA PRO A 5 -13.01 52.01 37.83
C PRO A 5 -12.03 50.82 37.72
N PRO A 6 -12.33 49.67 38.36
CA PRO A 6 -11.51 48.48 38.23
C PRO A 6 -11.55 47.99 36.77
N ARG A 7 -10.36 47.86 36.15
CA ARG A 7 -10.22 47.18 34.87
C ARG A 7 -10.59 45.72 35.08
N THR A 8 -11.78 45.33 34.66
CA THR A 8 -12.14 43.93 34.49
C THR A 8 -11.21 43.35 33.44
N THR A 9 -10.24 42.55 33.89
CA THR A 9 -9.50 41.66 33.01
C THR A 9 -10.53 40.72 32.40
N ARG A 10 -10.94 41.04 31.17
CA ARG A 10 -11.68 40.15 30.29
C ARG A 10 -10.77 38.95 30.11
N GLU A 11 -10.93 37.95 30.98
CA GLU A 11 -10.43 36.61 30.74
C GLU A 11 -11.09 36.20 29.41
N GLU A 12 -10.37 36.38 28.31
CA GLU A 12 -10.60 35.66 27.07
C GLU A 12 -10.41 34.18 27.40
N ARG A 13 -11.45 33.58 27.99
CA ARG A 13 -11.57 32.15 28.15
C ARG A 13 -11.69 31.61 26.74
N LEU A 14 -10.54 31.26 26.16
CA LEU A 14 -10.49 30.43 24.99
C LEU A 14 -11.42 29.23 25.25
N PRO A 15 -12.27 28.85 24.30
CA PRO A 15 -13.32 27.83 24.51
C PRO A 15 -12.76 26.43 24.78
N PHE A 16 -11.43 26.28 24.83
CA PHE A 16 -10.74 25.02 25.00
C PHE A 16 -9.88 25.07 26.26
N SER A 17 -10.03 24.06 27.13
CA SER A 17 -9.15 23.91 28.27
C SER A 17 -7.72 23.57 27.79
N PRO A 18 -6.67 23.98 28.52
CA PRO A 18 -5.28 23.64 28.17
C PRO A 18 -5.04 22.13 28.05
N ALA A 19 -5.83 21.31 28.76
CA ALA A 19 -5.81 19.85 28.63
C ALA A 19 -6.21 19.37 27.23
N VAL A 20 -7.21 20.01 26.58
CA VAL A 20 -7.61 19.69 25.21
C VAL A 20 -6.50 20.04 24.22
N GLY A 21 -5.83 21.20 24.41
CA GLY A 21 -4.69 21.59 23.58
C GLY A 21 -3.52 20.61 23.69
N CYS A 22 -3.23 20.12 24.90
CA CYS A 22 -2.21 19.10 25.14
C CYS A 22 -2.57 17.78 24.45
N LEU A 23 -3.82 17.30 24.64
CA LEU A 23 -4.30 16.08 24.01
C LEU A 23 -4.20 16.14 22.48
N LEU A 24 -4.65 17.23 21.86
CA LEU A 24 -4.58 17.42 20.41
C LEU A 24 -3.15 17.45 19.91
N SER A 25 -2.24 18.10 20.63
CA SER A 25 -0.82 18.15 20.27
C SER A 25 -0.18 16.76 20.32
N VAL A 26 -0.49 15.97 21.34
CA VAL A 26 -0.01 14.58 21.47
C VAL A 26 -0.59 13.69 20.38
N LEU A 27 -1.90 13.79 20.10
CA LEU A 27 -2.55 13.03 19.03
C LEU A 27 -1.95 13.36 17.66
N LEU A 28 -1.74 14.64 17.38
CA LEU A 28 -1.12 15.08 16.14
C LEU A 28 0.32 14.54 16.04
N GLY A 29 1.09 14.62 17.11
CA GLY A 29 2.44 14.06 17.18
C GLY A 29 2.48 12.56 16.93
N LEU A 30 1.55 11.80 17.52
CA LEU A 30 1.41 10.36 17.31
C LEU A 30 1.05 10.02 15.86
N VAL A 31 0.14 10.76 15.25
CA VAL A 31 -0.24 10.59 13.84
C VAL A 31 0.97 10.83 12.93
N CYS A 32 1.73 11.90 13.16
CA CYS A 32 2.95 12.18 12.40
C CYS A 32 4.01 11.10 12.58
N ALA A 33 4.26 10.64 13.82
CA ALA A 33 5.21 9.59 14.10
C ALA A 33 4.82 8.25 13.43
N ALA A 34 3.54 7.88 13.51
CA ALA A 34 3.00 6.70 12.86
C ALA A 34 3.15 6.78 11.33
N ALA A 35 2.88 7.93 10.73
CA ALA A 35 3.06 8.15 9.29
C ALA A 35 4.53 7.99 8.87
N CYS A 36 5.47 8.60 9.61
CA CYS A 36 6.91 8.45 9.36
C CYS A 36 7.34 6.98 9.47
N PHE A 37 6.90 6.27 10.51
CA PHE A 37 7.21 4.86 10.70
C PHE A 37 6.66 3.99 9.57
N ALA A 38 5.41 4.23 9.15
CA ALA A 38 4.80 3.52 8.04
C ALA A 38 5.57 3.73 6.72
N LEU A 39 6.03 4.96 6.45
CA LEU A 39 6.86 5.26 5.27
C LEU A 39 8.21 4.54 5.31
N LEU A 40 8.87 4.51 6.47
CA LEU A 40 10.12 3.77 6.65
C LEU A 40 9.91 2.26 6.47
N TRP A 41 8.84 1.72 7.05
CA TRP A 41 8.48 0.31 6.91
C TRP A 41 8.24 -0.08 5.45
N VAL A 42 7.46 0.70 4.70
CA VAL A 42 7.22 0.48 3.26
C VAL A 42 8.52 0.62 2.47
N SER A 43 9.38 1.57 2.84
CA SER A 43 10.68 1.78 2.20
C SER A 43 11.64 0.62 2.43
N ASP A 44 11.59 -0.03 3.58
CA ASP A 44 12.43 -1.18 3.95
C ASP A 44 11.96 -2.47 3.27
N GLN A 45 10.65 -2.75 3.32
CA GLN A 45 10.06 -3.92 2.67
C GLN A 45 10.24 -3.90 1.15
N GLY A 46 10.30 -2.70 0.55
CA GLY A 46 10.46 -2.51 -0.90
C GLY A 46 9.29 -3.01 -1.75
N GLN A 47 8.30 -3.63 -1.11
CA GLN A 47 7.12 -4.20 -1.74
C GLN A 47 5.87 -4.06 -0.86
N PHE A 48 4.74 -3.87 -1.51
CA PHE A 48 3.40 -3.94 -0.93
C PHE A 48 2.67 -5.11 -1.57
N VAL A 49 2.13 -6.02 -0.76
CA VAL A 49 1.41 -7.21 -1.22
C VAL A 49 -0.01 -7.17 -0.67
N TYR A 50 -0.99 -7.23 -1.57
CA TYR A 50 -2.40 -7.36 -1.26
C TYR A 50 -2.94 -8.65 -1.90
N ALA A 51 -3.29 -9.64 -1.07
CA ALA A 51 -3.71 -10.97 -1.50
C ALA A 51 -5.00 -11.41 -0.78
N PRO A 52 -6.18 -10.94 -1.20
CA PRO A 52 -7.46 -11.34 -0.61
C PRO A 52 -7.79 -12.83 -0.79
N ASP A 53 -7.27 -13.45 -1.84
CA ASP A 53 -7.40 -14.88 -2.12
C ASP A 53 -6.11 -15.39 -2.78
N PRO A 54 -5.80 -16.71 -2.71
CA PRO A 54 -4.52 -17.25 -3.20
C PRO A 54 -4.29 -17.06 -4.70
N PHE A 55 -5.34 -16.82 -5.48
CA PHE A 55 -5.29 -16.65 -6.95
C PHE A 55 -5.48 -15.19 -7.38
N ARG A 56 -5.63 -14.28 -6.41
CA ARG A 56 -5.82 -12.86 -6.62
C ARG A 56 -4.82 -12.09 -5.79
N VAL A 57 -3.72 -11.72 -6.42
CA VAL A 57 -2.62 -11.04 -5.74
C VAL A 57 -2.29 -9.77 -6.50
N THR A 58 -2.21 -8.66 -5.78
CA THR A 58 -1.63 -7.42 -6.29
C THR A 58 -0.34 -7.16 -5.53
N ARG A 59 0.77 -7.03 -6.24
CA ARG A 59 2.07 -6.64 -5.67
C ARG A 59 2.53 -5.33 -6.28
N VAL A 60 3.06 -4.45 -5.46
CA VAL A 60 3.67 -3.20 -5.90
C VAL A 60 5.08 -3.16 -5.35
N TRP A 61 6.09 -3.03 -6.21
CA TRP A 61 7.49 -2.90 -5.81
C TRP A 61 8.01 -1.51 -6.11
N ILE A 62 8.87 -1.01 -5.25
CA ILE A 62 9.63 0.21 -5.49
C ILE A 62 10.96 -0.19 -6.13
N LEU A 63 11.15 0.22 -7.39
CA LEU A 63 12.39 -0.06 -8.13
C LEU A 63 13.43 0.98 -7.75
N ARG A 64 14.54 0.51 -7.19
CA ARG A 64 15.70 1.32 -6.79
C ARG A 64 16.96 0.65 -7.35
N GLY A 65 17.31 0.99 -8.59
CA GLY A 65 18.46 0.38 -9.27
C GLY A 65 19.18 1.35 -10.21
N VAL A 66 20.32 0.90 -10.74
CA VAL A 66 21.15 1.66 -11.70
C VAL A 66 20.44 1.88 -13.04
N GLU A 67 19.53 0.98 -13.40
CA GLU A 67 18.74 1.04 -14.63
C GLU A 67 17.59 2.06 -14.54
N GLY A 68 17.22 2.48 -13.34
CA GLY A 68 16.20 3.50 -13.11
C GLY A 68 15.54 3.42 -11.75
N ARG A 69 14.80 4.49 -11.42
CA ARG A 69 13.84 4.52 -10.31
C ARG A 69 12.44 4.36 -10.90
N GLY A 70 11.56 3.69 -10.18
CA GLY A 70 10.21 3.46 -10.67
C GLY A 70 9.38 2.59 -9.75
N LEU A 71 8.27 2.13 -10.29
CA LEU A 71 7.35 1.20 -9.65
C LEU A 71 7.13 0.00 -10.57
N ALA A 72 7.08 -1.19 -10.01
CA ALA A 72 6.54 -2.35 -10.70
C ALA A 72 5.23 -2.74 -10.05
N VAL A 73 4.22 -3.07 -10.85
CA VAL A 73 2.92 -3.53 -10.38
C VAL A 73 2.66 -4.88 -11.00
N SER A 74 2.50 -5.91 -10.17
CA SER A 74 2.03 -7.23 -10.60
C SER A 74 0.61 -7.43 -10.13
N THR A 75 -0.24 -7.86 -11.05
CA THR A 75 -1.61 -8.27 -10.76
C THR A 75 -1.83 -9.67 -11.27
N THR A 76 -2.14 -10.58 -10.36
CA THR A 76 -2.56 -11.95 -10.64
C THR A 76 -4.08 -12.05 -10.49
N ARG A 77 -4.74 -12.63 -11.49
CA ARG A 77 -6.19 -12.87 -11.48
C ARG A 77 -6.48 -14.30 -11.97
N PRO A 78 -7.47 -15.00 -11.40
CA PRO A 78 -7.91 -16.28 -11.94
C PRO A 78 -8.58 -16.08 -13.31
N LEU A 79 -8.36 -17.04 -14.21
CA LEU A 79 -9.08 -17.16 -15.45
C LEU A 79 -10.50 -17.70 -15.21
N PRO A 80 -11.46 -17.39 -16.09
CA PRO A 80 -12.86 -17.80 -15.92
C PRO A 80 -13.07 -19.32 -15.98
N THR A 81 -12.10 -20.08 -16.49
CA THR A 81 -12.13 -21.56 -16.61
C THR A 81 -11.74 -22.31 -15.34
N ALA A 82 -11.74 -21.65 -14.18
CA ALA A 82 -11.42 -22.29 -12.91
C ALA A 82 -12.44 -23.40 -12.55
N SER A 83 -11.91 -24.58 -12.23
CA SER A 83 -12.65 -25.75 -11.73
C SER A 83 -12.30 -26.05 -10.27
N ALA A 84 -12.91 -27.10 -9.69
CA ALA A 84 -12.62 -27.51 -8.31
C ALA A 84 -11.19 -28.06 -8.15
N ASP A 85 -10.66 -28.66 -9.22
CA ASP A 85 -9.41 -29.42 -9.22
C ASP A 85 -8.28 -28.72 -9.99
N GLU A 86 -8.62 -27.70 -10.81
CA GLU A 86 -7.66 -26.93 -11.58
C GLU A 86 -8.05 -25.46 -11.65
N THR A 87 -7.12 -24.55 -11.43
CA THR A 87 -7.31 -23.12 -11.63
C THR A 87 -6.11 -22.51 -12.31
N CYS A 88 -6.37 -21.71 -13.33
CA CYS A 88 -5.33 -20.98 -14.04
C CYS A 88 -5.38 -19.51 -13.66
N THR A 89 -4.21 -18.89 -13.49
CA THR A 89 -4.08 -17.48 -13.16
C THR A 89 -3.24 -16.77 -14.19
N ARG A 90 -3.65 -15.57 -14.54
CA ARG A 90 -2.92 -14.66 -15.40
C ARG A 90 -2.27 -13.60 -14.54
N THR A 91 -0.95 -13.49 -14.64
CA THR A 91 -0.16 -12.48 -13.97
C THR A 91 0.35 -11.47 -14.99
N THR A 92 -0.07 -10.22 -14.83
CA THR A 92 0.41 -9.09 -15.60
C THR A 92 1.34 -8.27 -14.74
N VAL A 93 2.57 -8.03 -15.21
CA VAL A 93 3.57 -7.18 -14.56
C VAL A 93 3.77 -5.94 -15.43
N ARG A 94 3.53 -4.76 -14.85
CA ARG A 94 3.69 -3.46 -15.50
C ARG A 94 4.76 -2.65 -14.80
N PHE A 95 5.61 -1.98 -15.56
CA PHE A 95 6.69 -1.16 -15.05
C PHE A 95 6.48 0.33 -15.37
N TYR A 96 6.57 1.16 -14.34
CA TYR A 96 6.44 2.62 -14.42
C TYR A 96 7.75 3.27 -13.98
N PHE A 97 8.60 3.59 -14.95
CA PHE A 97 9.89 4.24 -14.71
C PHE A 97 9.73 5.76 -14.65
N THR A 98 10.47 6.42 -13.75
CA THR A 98 10.55 7.89 -13.69
C THR A 98 11.62 8.47 -14.62
N GLY A 99 12.33 7.61 -15.36
CA GLY A 99 13.39 7.96 -16.31
C GLY A 99 13.15 7.33 -17.69
N ARG A 100 14.24 6.93 -18.36
CA ARG A 100 14.14 6.24 -19.66
C ARG A 100 13.38 4.92 -19.48
N ALA A 101 12.27 4.78 -20.19
CA ALA A 101 11.52 3.54 -20.23
C ALA A 101 12.36 2.44 -20.89
N VAL A 102 12.28 1.23 -20.35
CA VAL A 102 12.85 0.03 -20.96
C VAL A 102 11.78 -0.59 -21.87
N PRO A 103 11.97 -0.61 -23.19
CA PRO A 103 11.00 -1.23 -24.11
C PRO A 103 10.84 -2.72 -23.79
N GLY A 104 9.59 -3.21 -23.77
CA GLY A 104 9.29 -4.62 -23.52
C GLY A 104 9.51 -5.09 -22.07
N ALA A 105 9.65 -4.18 -21.11
CA ALA A 105 9.74 -4.54 -19.70
C ALA A 105 8.44 -5.17 -19.17
N ASP A 106 7.29 -4.70 -19.67
CA ASP A 106 5.99 -5.25 -19.31
C ASP A 106 5.92 -6.72 -19.73
N THR A 107 5.54 -7.57 -18.78
CA THR A 107 5.49 -9.03 -18.97
C THR A 107 4.13 -9.54 -18.56
N GLU A 108 3.60 -10.48 -19.33
CA GLU A 108 2.40 -11.22 -18.99
C GLU A 108 2.69 -12.70 -19.10
N TYR A 109 2.30 -13.45 -18.09
CA TYR A 109 2.43 -14.89 -18.07
C TYR A 109 1.23 -15.52 -17.37
N CYS A 110 1.01 -16.79 -17.66
CA CYS A 110 -0.14 -17.52 -17.20
C CYS A 110 0.33 -18.85 -16.61
N GLU A 111 -0.15 -19.18 -15.42
CA GLU A 111 0.22 -20.38 -14.67
C GLU A 111 -1.04 -21.10 -14.20
N CYS A 112 -1.09 -22.40 -14.42
CA CYS A 112 -2.15 -23.28 -13.93
C CYS A 112 -1.69 -24.04 -12.69
N TYR A 113 -2.65 -24.31 -11.82
CA TYR A 113 -2.48 -24.98 -10.55
C TYR A 113 -3.50 -26.10 -10.46
N VAL A 114 -3.06 -27.29 -10.10
CA VAL A 114 -3.92 -28.44 -9.81
C VAL A 114 -3.99 -28.68 -8.32
N ARG A 115 -5.14 -29.16 -7.86
CA ARG A 115 -5.37 -29.48 -6.45
C ARG A 115 -4.75 -30.83 -6.13
N ASP A 116 -3.79 -30.84 -5.21
CA ASP A 116 -3.23 -32.06 -4.60
C ASP A 116 -3.64 -32.09 -3.12
N GLY A 117 -4.72 -32.81 -2.84
CA GLY A 117 -5.37 -32.85 -1.53
C GLY A 117 -5.88 -31.48 -1.08
N SER A 118 -5.25 -30.93 -0.04
CA SER A 118 -5.54 -29.58 0.48
C SER A 118 -4.61 -28.49 -0.06
N SER A 119 -3.66 -28.85 -0.93
CA SER A 119 -2.65 -27.94 -1.49
C SER A 119 -2.87 -27.70 -2.99
N TRP A 120 -2.26 -26.63 -3.50
CA TRP A 120 -2.26 -26.31 -4.92
C TRP A 120 -0.83 -26.45 -5.44
N VAL A 121 -0.66 -27.21 -6.51
CA VAL A 121 0.64 -27.52 -7.12
C VAL A 121 0.64 -26.95 -8.54
N PRO A 122 1.71 -26.24 -8.97
CA PRO A 122 1.79 -25.74 -10.33
C PRO A 122 1.78 -26.90 -11.34
N SER A 123 0.85 -26.85 -12.31
CA SER A 123 0.73 -27.83 -13.39
C SER A 123 1.42 -27.40 -14.68
N GLY A 124 1.71 -26.10 -14.84
CA GLY A 124 2.42 -25.57 -16.01
C GLY A 124 1.87 -24.23 -16.49
N PRO A 125 2.31 -23.75 -17.67
CA PRO A 125 1.70 -22.60 -18.31
C PRO A 125 0.27 -22.92 -18.73
N CYS A 126 -0.55 -21.87 -18.89
CA CYS A 126 -1.85 -22.04 -19.52
C CYS A 126 -1.65 -22.56 -20.95
N GLY A 127 -2.43 -23.58 -21.34
CA GLY A 127 -2.42 -24.09 -22.72
C GLY A 127 -2.63 -22.93 -23.69
N GLU A 128 -1.86 -22.93 -24.77
CA GLU A 128 -2.10 -22.01 -25.89
C GLU A 128 -3.47 -22.38 -26.49
N ASP A 129 -4.42 -21.44 -26.44
CA ASP A 129 -5.63 -21.53 -27.26
C ASP A 129 -5.28 -21.38 -28.75
#